data_AF-I4BGZ6-F1
#
_entry.id   AF-I4BGZ6-F1
#
_cell.length_a   1.000
_cell.length_b   1.000
_cell.length_c   1.000
_cell.angle_alpha   90.00
_cell.angle_beta   90.00
_cell.angle_gamma   90.00
#
_symmetry.space_group_name_H-M   'P 1'
#
loop_
_entity.id
_entity.type
_entity.pdbx_description
1 polymer ?
#
loop_
_entity_poly.entity_id
_entity_poly.type
_entity_poly.pdbx_seq_one_letter_code
_entity_poly.pdbx_strand_id
1 'polypeptide(L)' 'MGDNHYERYLEHRARAHAGEAVMSEREYWRHRHAAADADPGARCC' A
#
# COMPACT_ATOMS: atom_id res chain seq x y z
N MET A 1 12.96 13.58 0.17
CA MET A 1 11.64 14.24 0.07
C MET A 1 10.92 13.68 -1.13
N GLY A 2 9.90 12.86 -0.92
CA GLY A 2 9.06 12.30 -2.00
C GLY A 2 8.92 10.79 -1.87
N ASP A 3 8.17 10.34 -0.87
CA ASP A 3 7.69 8.96 -0.86
C ASP A 3 6.57 8.85 -1.90
N ASN A 4 6.94 8.66 -3.17
CA ASN A 4 6.02 8.40 -4.29
C ASN A 4 5.39 7.00 -4.20
N HIS A 5 5.18 6.52 -2.97
CA HIS A 5 4.66 5.20 -2.68
C HIS A 5 3.22 5.05 -3.19
N TYR A 6 2.43 6.12 -3.10
CA TYR A 6 1.09 6.13 -3.62
C TYR A 6 1.05 6.11 -5.15
N GLU A 7 1.91 6.89 -5.83
CA GLU A 7 2.02 6.85 -7.29
C GLU A 7 2.47 5.47 -7.80
N ARG A 8 3.48 4.86 -7.17
CA ARG A 8 3.91 3.49 -7.49
C ARG A 8 2.80 2.46 -7.26
N TYR A 9 1.99 2.67 -6.22
CA TYR A 9 0.82 1.82 -5.97
C TYR A 9 -0.21 1.97 -7.09
N LEU A 10 -0.49 3.19 -7.56
CA LEU A 10 -1.40 3.44 -8.67
C LEU A 10 -0.89 2.80 -9.96
N GLU A 11 0.38 2.95 -10.31
CA GLU A 11 0.98 2.31 -11.49
C GLU A 11 0.89 0.78 -11.42
N HIS A 12 1.19 0.20 -10.25
CA HIS A 12 1.09 -1.24 -10.04
C HIS A 12 -0.36 -1.72 -10.13
N ARG A 13 -1.29 -1.04 -9.46
CA ARG A 13 -2.71 -1.37 -9.46
C ARG A 13 -3.31 -1.21 -10.86
N ALA A 14 -2.92 -0.18 -11.61
CA ALA A 14 -3.35 0.02 -12.99
C ALA A 14 -2.88 -1.12 -13.91
N ARG A 15 -1.68 -1.66 -13.69
CA ARG A 15 -1.15 -2.80 -14.45
C ARG A 15 -1.77 -4.14 -14.04
N ALA A 16 -1.97 -4.36 -12.74
CA ALA A 16 -2.45 -5.63 -12.20
C ALA A 16 -3.99 -5.75 -12.20
N HIS A 17 -4.71 -4.64 -12.02
CA HIS A 17 -6.16 -4.57 -11.85
C HIS A 17 -6.73 -3.38 -12.62
N ALA A 18 -6.56 -3.41 -13.95
CA ALA A 18 -7.14 -2.39 -14.82
C ALA A 18 -8.68 -2.41 -14.73
N GLY A 19 -9.27 -1.34 -14.20
CA GLY A 19 -10.72 -1.14 -14.11
C GLY A 19 -11.33 -1.26 -12.71
N GLU A 20 -10.54 -1.64 -11.70
CA GLU A 20 -11.01 -1.64 -10.32
C GLU A 20 -10.67 -0.33 -9.61
N ALA A 21 -11.55 0.11 -8.69
CA ALA A 21 -11.33 1.33 -7.94
C ALA A 21 -10.04 1.24 -7.10
N VAL A 22 -9.13 2.19 -7.33
CA VAL A 22 -7.93 2.34 -6.51
C VAL A 22 -8.33 2.86 -5.12
N MET A 23 -7.75 2.27 -4.08
CA MET A 23 -7.82 2.84 -2.73
C MET A 23 -7.35 4.29 -2.72
N SER A 24 -8.05 5.15 -1.97
CA SER A 24 -7.62 6.54 -1.76
C SER A 24 -6.29 6.58 -1.01
N GLU A 25 -5.53 7.67 -1.12
CA GLU A 25 -4.24 7.82 -0.42
C GLU A 25 -4.32 7.52 1.08
N ARG A 26 -5.37 8.03 1.74
CA ARG A 26 -5.61 7.78 3.18
C ARG A 26 -5.88 6.30 3.49
N GLU A 27 -6.58 5.60 2.60
CA GLU A 27 -6.84 4.16 2.74
C GLU A 27 -5.57 3.35 2.49
N TYR A 28 -4.78 3.74 1.49
CA TYR A 28 -3.48 3.14 1.20
C TYR A 28 -2.56 3.20 2.43
N TRP A 29 -2.42 4.38 3.05
CA TRP A 29 -1.62 4.53 4.26
C TRP A 29 -2.20 3.73 5.44
N ARG A 30 -3.53 3.73 5.61
CA ARG A 30 -4.17 2.91 6.66
C ARG A 30 -3.86 1.43 6.48
N HIS A 31 -4.03 0.89 5.27
CA HIS A 31 -3.72 -0.51 4.97
C HIS A 31 -2.24 -0.81 5.15
N ARG A 32 -1.36 0.10 4.75
CA ARG A 32 0.08 -0.06 4.91
C ARG A 32 0.51 -0.04 6.37
N HIS A 33 -0.03 0.86 7.19
CA HIS A 33 0.22 0.89 8.62
C HIS A 33 -0.39 -0.33 9.32
N ALA A 34 -1.61 -0.74 8.94
CA ALA A 34 -2.23 -1.96 9.45
C ALA A 34 -1.44 -3.21 9.06
N ALA A 35 -0.88 -3.27 7.84
CA ALA A 35 0.01 -4.35 7.43
C ALA A 35 1.34 -4.28 8.21
N ALA A 36 1.92 -3.10 8.41
CA ALA A 36 3.13 -2.94 9.22
C ALA A 36 2.92 -3.30 10.71
N ASP A 37 1.70 -3.09 11.22
CA ASP A 37 1.29 -3.44 12.59
C ASP A 37 0.91 -4.93 12.71
N ALA A 38 0.25 -5.50 11.69
CA ALA A 38 -0.17 -6.89 11.61
C ALA A 38 0.95 -7.86 11.21
N ASP A 39 2.06 -7.34 10.69
CA ASP A 39 3.31 -8.06 10.45
C ASP A 39 4.39 -7.64 11.48
N PRO A 40 4.20 -7.87 12.79
CA PRO A 40 5.31 -7.82 13.75
C PRO A 40 6.22 -9.04 13.57
N GLY A 41 6.02 -9.87 12.53
CA GLY A 41 6.70 -11.13 12.24
C GLY A 41 8.20 -11.06 11.97
N ALA A 42 8.79 -9.86 11.85
CA ALA A 42 10.23 -9.66 12.03
C ALA A 42 10.69 -9.78 13.50
N ARG A 43 9.78 -10.12 14.42
CA ARG A 43 10.07 -10.46 15.83
C ARG A 43 9.81 -11.94 16.13
N CYS A 44 9.93 -12.82 15.14
CA CYS A 44 10.16 -14.22 15.45
C CYS A 44 11.67 -14.43 15.56
N CYS A 45 12.10 -14.65 16.82
CA CYS A 45 13.40 -15.15 17.30
C CYS A 45 14.68 -14.40 16.94
#